data_AF-A0A9E6XVM9-F1
#
_entry.id   AF-A0A9E6XVM9-F1
#
_cell.length_a   1.000
_cell.length_b   1.000
_cell.length_c   1.000
_cell.angle_alpha   90.00
_cell.angle_beta   90.00
_cell.angle_gamma   90.00
#
_symmetry.space_group_name_H-M   'P 1'
#
loop_
_entity.id
_entity.type
_entity.pdbx_description
1 polymer ?
#
loop_
_entity_poly.entity_id
_entity_poly.type
_entity_poly.pdbx_seq_one_letter_code
_entity_poly.pdbx_strand_id
1 'polypeptide(L)'
;MAGAPRSSLLRRLGFRRVRGSARSVLLVCSPGGHLQQLLALEPAWDGLHTSWVTLPGADVEHLLEGRAVDLAHGPTNRDLGMLVRNLPLAWRIIRARDPDAILSTGAGVCVPFFWVGRLLGRRCVYVESLTRLDSASLSAKLIYPFASESFVQWPGARLRRRHRYAGSVLS
;
A
#
# COMPACT_ATOMS: atom_id res chain seq x y z
N MET A 1 7.49 1.19 43.06
CA MET A 1 8.06 0.26 42.05
C MET A 1 7.62 0.69 40.67
N ALA A 2 8.58 0.85 39.77
CA ALA A 2 8.48 1.56 38.50
C ALA A 2 7.68 0.78 37.43
N GLY A 3 6.62 1.40 36.90
CA GLY A 3 5.99 0.97 35.64
C GLY A 3 6.63 1.73 34.49
N ALA A 4 7.43 1.05 33.67
CA ALA A 4 8.14 1.64 32.54
C ALA A 4 7.22 2.48 31.64
N PRO A 5 7.69 3.63 31.10
CA PRO A 5 6.85 4.50 30.28
C PRO A 5 6.48 3.77 28.98
N ARG A 6 5.18 3.73 28.67
CA ARG A 6 4.57 3.17 27.43
C ARG A 6 5.24 3.63 26.11
N SER A 7 6.10 4.64 26.17
CA SER A 7 6.91 5.17 25.07
C SER A 7 8.07 4.27 24.63
N SER A 8 8.57 3.36 25.49
CA SER A 8 9.74 2.52 25.19
C SER A 8 9.39 1.31 24.30
N LEU A 9 8.17 0.76 24.45
CA LEU A 9 7.68 -0.38 23.67
C LEU A 9 7.42 0.01 22.20
N LEU A 10 6.94 1.23 21.97
CA LEU A 10 6.69 1.78 20.63
C LEU A 10 8.00 2.03 19.86
N ARG A 11 9.07 2.45 20.55
CA ARG A 11 10.42 2.56 19.95
C ARG A 11 11.02 1.18 19.62
N ARG A 12 10.81 0.17 20.47
CA ARG A 12 11.27 -1.21 20.24
C ARG A 12 10.60 -1.88 19.03
N LEU A 13 9.41 -1.43 18.64
CA LEU A 13 8.67 -1.90 17.47
C LEU A 13 8.99 -1.12 16.18
N GLY A 14 9.98 -0.21 16.21
CA GLY A 14 10.41 0.55 15.03
C GLY A 14 9.47 1.68 14.60
N PHE A 15 8.49 2.05 15.44
CA PHE A 15 7.60 3.17 15.14
C PHE A 15 8.33 4.49 15.41
N ARG A 16 8.83 5.12 14.33
CA ARG A 16 9.17 6.55 14.35
C ARG A 16 7.87 7.34 14.47
N ARG A 17 7.85 8.30 15.40
CA ARG A 17 6.79 9.32 15.53
C ARG A 17 6.60 9.95 14.14
N VAL A 18 5.39 9.86 13.58
CA VAL A 18 4.98 10.54 12.35
C VAL A 18 5.34 12.02 12.50
N ARG A 19 6.23 12.54 11.64
CA ARG A 19 6.73 13.92 11.73
C ARG A 19 5.62 14.89 11.29
N GLY A 20 5.59 16.07 11.90
CA GLY A 20 4.57 17.10 11.72
C GLY A 20 4.70 17.94 10.44
N SER A 21 5.01 17.34 9.29
CA SER A 21 4.79 17.96 7.98
C SER A 21 3.40 17.58 7.46
N ALA A 22 2.92 18.27 6.42
CA ALA A 22 1.73 17.84 5.69
C ALA A 22 1.92 16.37 5.28
N ARG A 23 0.98 15.52 5.71
CA ARG A 23 1.12 14.08 5.63
C ARG A 23 1.03 13.63 4.18
N SER A 24 1.97 12.81 3.74
CA SER A 24 2.06 12.34 2.35
C SER A 24 1.82 10.83 2.23
N VAL A 25 1.08 10.43 1.20
CA VAL A 25 0.72 9.04 0.93
C VAL A 25 1.11 8.67 -0.50
N LEU A 26 1.79 7.52 -0.63
CA LEU A 26 2.07 6.89 -1.91
C LEU A 26 1.01 5.81 -2.19
N LEU A 27 0.18 6.05 -3.19
CA LEU A 27 -0.90 5.19 -3.65
C LEU A 27 -0.35 4.24 -4.73
N VAL A 28 -0.44 2.93 -4.51
CA VAL A 28 0.13 1.93 -5.42
C VAL A 28 -0.93 0.94 -5.86
N CYS A 29 -1.24 0.89 -7.15
CA CYS A 29 -2.23 -0.04 -7.72
C CYS A 29 -1.88 -0.43 -9.15
N SER A 30 -2.54 -1.45 -9.70
CA SER A 30 -2.56 -1.66 -11.14
C SER A 30 -3.77 -0.95 -11.77
N PRO A 31 -3.78 -0.75 -13.09
CA PRO A 31 -4.98 -0.41 -13.84
C PRO A 31 -6.19 -1.31 -13.54
N GLY A 32 -7.37 -0.85 -13.90
CA GLY A 32 -8.66 -1.54 -13.81
C GLY A 32 -9.28 -1.48 -12.42
N GLY A 33 -9.85 -2.61 -11.96
CA GLY A 33 -10.60 -2.66 -10.70
C GLY A 33 -9.81 -2.26 -9.46
N HIS A 34 -8.48 -2.47 -9.43
CA HIS A 34 -7.64 -2.01 -8.32
C HIS A 34 -7.55 -0.48 -8.25
N LEU A 35 -7.42 0.18 -9.41
CA LEU A 35 -7.43 1.64 -9.52
C LEU A 35 -8.79 2.19 -9.08
N GLN A 36 -9.89 1.62 -9.56
CA GLN A 36 -11.24 2.05 -9.18
C GLN A 36 -11.51 1.87 -7.68
N GLN A 37 -11.10 0.74 -7.09
CA GLN A 37 -11.20 0.52 -5.65
C GLN A 37 -10.39 1.54 -4.84
N LEU A 38 -9.22 1.94 -5.34
CA LEU A 38 -8.43 2.97 -4.68
C LEU A 38 -9.13 4.32 -4.83
N LEU A 39 -9.58 4.71 -6.02
CA LEU A 39 -10.34 5.96 -6.19
C LEU A 39 -11.60 6.04 -5.30
N ALA A 40 -12.32 4.93 -5.11
CA ALA A 40 -13.47 4.88 -4.21
C ALA A 40 -13.10 5.07 -2.72
N LEU A 41 -11.84 4.86 -2.34
CA LEU A 41 -11.32 5.13 -1.00
C LEU A 41 -10.76 6.55 -0.84
N GLU A 42 -10.88 7.43 -1.85
CA GLU A 42 -10.37 8.81 -1.81
C GLU A 42 -10.71 9.60 -0.53
N PRO A 43 -11.93 9.51 0.03
CA PRO A 43 -12.25 10.17 1.30
C PRO A 43 -11.33 9.80 2.48
N ALA A 44 -10.68 8.64 2.44
CA ALA A 44 -9.79 8.17 3.52
C ALA A 44 -8.41 8.86 3.52
N TRP A 45 -8.01 9.50 2.42
CA TRP A 45 -6.78 10.30 2.32
C TRP A 45 -7.03 11.72 1.85
N ASP A 46 -8.26 12.20 1.97
CA ASP A 46 -8.58 13.58 1.70
C ASP A 46 -7.75 14.53 2.59
N GLY A 47 -7.28 15.63 2.00
CA GLY A 47 -6.36 16.57 2.65
C GLY A 47 -4.92 16.08 2.84
N LEU A 48 -4.55 14.90 2.34
CA LEU A 48 -3.16 14.40 2.32
C LEU A 48 -2.49 14.69 0.97
N HIS A 49 -1.16 14.87 0.96
CA HIS A 49 -0.42 14.94 -0.29
C HIS A 49 -0.31 13.55 -0.91
N THR A 50 -0.99 13.32 -2.03
CA THR A 50 -0.99 12.03 -2.71
C THR A 50 -0.04 12.00 -3.90
N SER A 51 0.70 10.90 -4.03
CA SER A 51 1.39 10.52 -5.26
C SER A 51 1.04 9.08 -5.62
N TRP A 52 1.15 8.73 -6.89
CA TRP A 52 0.66 7.46 -7.42
C TRP A 52 1.78 6.68 -8.09
N VAL A 53 1.74 5.36 -7.92
CA VAL A 53 2.49 4.42 -8.73
C VAL A 53 1.53 3.42 -9.35
N THR A 54 1.60 3.28 -10.67
CA THR A 54 0.75 2.35 -11.42
C THR A 54 1.47 1.77 -12.64
N LEU A 55 0.78 0.95 -13.42
CA LEU A 55 1.24 0.49 -14.73
C LEU A 55 0.55 1.34 -15.83
N PRO A 56 1.10 1.38 -17.06
CA PRO A 56 0.45 2.07 -18.17
C PRO A 56 -0.95 1.50 -18.44
N GLY A 57 -1.91 2.36 -18.77
CA GLY A 57 -3.29 2.01 -19.09
C GLY A 57 -4.11 3.24 -19.47
N ALA A 58 -5.08 3.07 -20.38
CA ALA A 58 -5.93 4.19 -20.84
C ALA A 58 -6.79 4.77 -19.69
N ASP A 59 -7.21 3.91 -18.76
CA ASP A 59 -7.90 4.30 -17.54
C ASP A 59 -7.01 5.11 -16.59
N VAL A 60 -5.71 4.80 -16.51
CA VAL A 60 -4.74 5.59 -15.75
C VAL A 60 -4.57 6.99 -16.35
N GLU A 61 -4.42 7.08 -17.66
CA GLU A 61 -4.25 8.36 -18.36
C GLU A 61 -5.45 9.28 -18.13
N HIS A 62 -6.66 8.73 -18.18
CA HIS A 62 -7.88 9.51 -17.99
C HIS A 62 -8.20 9.80 -16.52
N LEU A 63 -8.17 8.79 -15.63
CA LEU A 63 -8.63 8.93 -14.24
C LEU A 63 -7.60 9.62 -13.33
N LEU A 64 -6.33 9.58 -13.69
CA LEU A 64 -5.23 10.20 -12.93
C LEU A 64 -4.65 11.42 -13.64
N GLU A 65 -5.36 12.00 -14.61
CA GLU A 65 -4.94 13.22 -15.29
C GLU A 65 -4.68 14.35 -14.27
N GLY A 66 -3.56 15.05 -14.44
CA GLY A 66 -3.14 16.12 -13.53
C GLY A 66 -2.65 15.66 -12.14
N ARG A 67 -2.66 14.36 -11.84
CA ARG A 67 -2.11 13.82 -10.58
C ARG A 67 -0.62 13.48 -10.72
N ALA A 68 0.09 13.43 -9.58
CA ALA A 68 1.49 13.03 -9.56
C ALA A 68 1.63 11.51 -9.72
N VAL A 69 1.89 11.03 -10.93
CA VAL A 69 1.97 9.59 -11.27
C VAL A 69 3.38 9.19 -11.69
N ASP A 70 3.88 8.09 -11.14
CA ASP A 70 5.09 7.38 -11.59
C ASP A 70 4.69 6.01 -12.18
N LEU A 71 5.21 5.67 -13.36
CA LEU A 71 4.90 4.39 -14.01
C LEU A 71 5.92 3.30 -13.63
N ALA A 72 5.42 2.16 -13.18
CA ALA A 72 6.18 0.97 -12.88
C ALA A 72 6.31 0.04 -14.10
N HIS A 73 7.26 -0.90 -14.02
CA HIS A 73 7.50 -1.88 -15.09
C HIS A 73 6.47 -3.02 -14.99
N GLY A 74 5.64 -3.18 -16.01
CA GLY A 74 4.70 -4.28 -16.16
C GLY A 74 5.01 -5.16 -17.38
N PRO A 75 4.32 -6.32 -17.50
CA PRO A 75 3.34 -6.88 -16.58
C PRO A 75 3.99 -7.54 -15.35
N THR A 76 3.43 -7.33 -14.16
CA THR A 76 3.96 -7.89 -12.89
C THR A 76 3.27 -9.19 -12.45
N ASN A 77 2.31 -9.68 -13.23
CA ASN A 77 1.59 -10.92 -12.93
C ASN A 77 2.50 -12.14 -13.17
N ARG A 78 2.90 -12.81 -12.08
CA ARG A 78 3.73 -14.04 -12.09
C ARG A 78 5.11 -13.86 -12.74
N ASP A 79 5.56 -12.63 -12.95
CA ASP A 79 6.88 -12.31 -13.47
C ASP A 79 7.79 -11.81 -12.34
N LEU A 80 8.63 -12.71 -11.82
CA LEU A 80 9.57 -12.40 -10.75
C LEU A 80 10.67 -11.43 -11.24
N GLY A 81 10.97 -11.43 -12.55
CA GLY A 81 11.93 -10.51 -13.16
C GLY A 81 11.43 -9.07 -13.13
N MET A 82 10.15 -8.84 -13.43
CA MET A 82 9.53 -7.51 -13.29
C MET A 82 9.42 -7.08 -11.83
N LEU A 83 9.19 -8.00 -10.90
CA LEU A 83 9.23 -7.68 -9.46
C LEU A 83 10.60 -7.15 -9.05
N VAL A 84 11.68 -7.84 -9.45
CA VAL A 84 13.06 -7.43 -9.15
C VAL A 84 13.41 -6.09 -9.83
N ARG A 85 13.00 -5.88 -11.08
CA ARG A 85 13.20 -4.60 -11.79
C ARG A 85 12.50 -3.42 -11.12
N ASN A 86 11.38 -3.67 -10.44
CA ASN A 86 10.67 -2.64 -9.71
C ASN A 86 11.27 -2.33 -8.32
N LEU A 87 12.21 -3.13 -7.79
CA LEU A 87 12.89 -2.82 -6.52
C LEU A 87 13.73 -1.53 -6.56
N PRO A 88 14.66 -1.32 -7.52
CA PRO A 88 15.42 -0.07 -7.60
C PRO A 88 14.50 1.12 -7.92
N LEU A 89 13.45 0.90 -8.70
CA LEU A 89 12.44 1.91 -8.97
C LEU A 89 11.70 2.31 -7.69
N ALA A 90 11.22 1.35 -6.91
CA ALA A 90 10.57 1.58 -5.63
C ALA A 90 11.47 2.33 -4.66
N TRP A 91 12.75 1.95 -4.59
CA TRP A 91 13.75 2.67 -3.79
C TRP A 91 13.89 4.13 -4.20
N ARG A 92 14.05 4.39 -5.50
CA ARG A 92 14.16 5.76 -6.03
C ARG A 92 12.92 6.58 -5.72
N ILE A 93 11.73 6.05 -6.01
CA ILE A 93 10.46 6.77 -5.84
C ILE A 93 10.20 7.04 -4.35
N ILE A 94 10.33 6.04 -3.47
CA ILE A 94 10.05 6.22 -2.04
C ILE A 94 11.04 7.21 -1.42
N ARG A 95 12.29 7.24 -1.86
CA ARG A 95 13.25 8.27 -1.39
C ARG A 95 12.96 9.66 -1.95
N ALA A 96 12.51 9.76 -3.20
CA ALA A 96 12.22 11.05 -3.84
C ALA A 96 10.91 11.68 -3.35
N ARG A 97 9.87 10.87 -3.16
CA ARG A 97 8.53 11.30 -2.71
C ARG A 97 8.43 11.40 -1.18
N ASP A 98 9.34 10.75 -0.46
CA ASP A 98 9.40 10.68 1.02
C ASP A 98 8.02 10.47 1.69
N PRO A 99 7.24 9.43 1.30
CA PRO A 99 5.91 9.25 1.84
C PRO A 99 5.94 8.88 3.33
N ASP A 100 4.94 9.32 4.09
CA ASP A 100 4.69 8.82 5.45
C ASP A 100 4.10 7.41 5.42
N ALA A 101 3.24 7.14 4.43
CA ALA A 101 2.57 5.87 4.25
C ALA A 101 2.48 5.44 2.78
N ILE A 102 2.43 4.13 2.57
CA ILE A 102 2.14 3.49 1.29
C ILE A 102 0.81 2.76 1.43
N LEU A 103 -0.11 2.99 0.50
CA LEU A 103 -1.44 2.37 0.48
C LEU A 103 -1.67 1.63 -0.85
N SER A 104 -2.21 0.42 -0.79
CA SER A 104 -2.50 -0.39 -1.99
C SER A 104 -3.74 -1.25 -1.84
N THR A 105 -4.49 -1.42 -2.93
CA THR A 105 -5.71 -2.25 -3.04
C THR A 105 -5.47 -3.64 -3.64
N GLY A 106 -4.25 -4.17 -3.64
CA GLY A 106 -4.04 -5.61 -3.91
C GLY A 106 -3.41 -6.03 -5.25
N ALA A 107 -2.65 -5.17 -5.92
CA ALA A 107 -1.99 -5.50 -7.20
C ALA A 107 -0.58 -6.09 -7.03
N GLY A 108 -0.10 -6.92 -7.97
CA GLY A 108 1.26 -7.50 -7.94
C GLY A 108 2.39 -6.45 -7.91
N VAL A 109 2.16 -5.29 -8.52
CA VAL A 109 3.10 -4.16 -8.54
C VAL A 109 3.42 -3.59 -7.16
N CYS A 110 2.57 -3.78 -6.14
CA CYS A 110 2.82 -3.19 -4.82
C CYS A 110 3.83 -3.96 -3.96
N VAL A 111 4.13 -5.23 -4.27
CA VAL A 111 5.08 -6.06 -3.51
C VAL A 111 6.45 -5.37 -3.30
N PRO A 112 7.16 -4.91 -4.36
CA PRO A 112 8.46 -4.26 -4.19
C PRO A 112 8.35 -2.94 -3.40
N PHE A 113 7.26 -2.18 -3.56
CA PHE A 113 7.04 -0.94 -2.84
C PHE A 113 6.81 -1.17 -1.34
N PHE A 114 6.11 -2.24 -0.97
CA PHE A 114 5.90 -2.60 0.43
C PHE A 114 7.19 -3.08 1.08
N TRP A 115 7.99 -3.90 0.38
CA TRP A 115 9.29 -4.36 0.90
C TRP A 115 10.24 -3.18 1.14
N VAL A 116 10.40 -2.31 0.15
CA VAL A 116 11.27 -1.13 0.25
C VAL A 116 10.72 -0.13 1.27
N GLY A 117 9.41 0.14 1.27
CA GLY A 117 8.78 1.03 2.22
C GLY A 117 8.99 0.57 3.66
N ARG A 118 8.79 -0.72 3.92
CA ARG A 118 9.01 -1.33 5.23
C ARG A 118 10.47 -1.25 5.69
N LEU A 119 11.42 -1.44 4.77
CA LEU A 119 12.85 -1.28 5.01
C LEU A 119 13.21 0.19 5.35
N LEU A 120 12.58 1.14 4.68
CA LEU A 120 12.73 2.58 4.92
C LEU A 120 11.88 3.12 6.09
N GLY A 121 11.21 2.24 6.84
CA GLY A 121 10.42 2.60 8.02
C GLY A 121 9.09 3.29 7.72
N ARG A 122 8.54 3.11 6.52
CA ARG A 122 7.24 3.69 6.10
C ARG A 122 6.09 2.81 6.53
N ARG A 123 4.96 3.43 6.86
CA ARG A 123 3.73 2.68 7.18
C ARG A 123 3.19 2.06 5.90
N CYS A 124 2.98 0.76 5.89
CA CYS A 124 2.49 0.04 4.71
C CYS A 124 1.07 -0.46 4.99
N VAL A 125 0.08 0.11 4.32
CA VAL A 125 -1.34 -0.18 4.52
C VAL A 125 -1.87 -0.95 3.33
N TYR A 126 -2.33 -2.16 3.57
CA TYR A 126 -2.87 -3.04 2.54
C TYR A 126 -4.39 -3.09 2.63
N VAL A 127 -5.09 -2.92 1.52
CA VAL A 127 -6.53 -3.18 1.41
C VAL A 127 -6.69 -4.34 0.45
N GLU A 128 -7.21 -5.46 0.94
CA GLU A 128 -7.41 -6.65 0.11
C GLU A 128 -8.54 -6.39 -0.90
N SER A 129 -8.32 -6.84 -2.14
CA SER A 129 -9.32 -6.71 -3.20
C SER A 129 -10.41 -7.78 -3.04
N LEU A 130 -11.65 -7.41 -3.35
CA LEU A 130 -12.86 -8.26 -3.30
C LEU A 130 -12.83 -9.51 -4.20
N THR A 131 -11.76 -9.74 -4.97
CA THR A 131 -11.73 -10.77 -6.03
C THR A 131 -11.37 -12.18 -5.56
N ARG A 132 -11.03 -12.38 -4.27
CA ARG A 132 -10.72 -13.73 -3.74
C ARG A 132 -11.31 -13.98 -2.35
N LEU A 133 -12.49 -14.58 -2.33
CA LEU A 133 -13.25 -14.92 -1.13
C LEU A 133 -12.63 -16.10 -0.34
N ASP A 134 -11.98 -17.05 -1.03
CA ASP A 134 -11.53 -18.32 -0.43
C ASP A 134 -10.02 -18.43 -0.18
N SER A 135 -9.18 -17.55 -0.75
CA SER A 135 -7.72 -17.60 -0.52
C SER A 135 -6.99 -16.29 -0.83
N ALA A 136 -6.03 -15.94 0.04
CA ALA A 136 -5.09 -14.84 -0.20
C ALA A 136 -4.38 -14.99 -1.57
N SER A 137 -4.29 -13.90 -2.34
CA SER A 137 -3.48 -13.87 -3.57
C SER A 137 -1.99 -14.13 -3.26
N LEU A 138 -1.20 -14.55 -4.26
CA LEU A 138 0.25 -14.71 -4.06
C LEU A 138 0.89 -13.38 -3.63
N SER A 139 0.48 -12.27 -4.25
CA SER A 139 0.89 -10.92 -3.87
C SER A 139 0.54 -10.63 -2.41
N ALA A 140 -0.70 -10.92 -2.00
CA ALA A 140 -1.14 -10.74 -0.62
C ALA A 140 -0.27 -11.55 0.36
N LYS A 141 0.02 -12.83 0.04
CA LYS A 141 0.92 -13.68 0.85
C LYS A 141 2.33 -13.10 0.99
N LEU A 142 2.85 -12.47 -0.08
CA LEU A 142 4.17 -11.81 -0.07
C LEU A 142 4.16 -10.45 0.65
N ILE A 143 3.00 -9.80 0.71
CA ILE A 143 2.81 -8.47 1.32
C ILE A 143 2.51 -8.57 2.81
N TYR A 144 1.71 -9.55 3.24
CA TYR A 144 1.22 -9.64 4.62
C TYR A 144 2.30 -9.57 5.70
N PRO A 145 3.49 -10.20 5.55
CA PRO A 145 4.56 -10.07 6.54
C PRO A 145 5.12 -8.64 6.67
N PHE A 146 4.93 -7.81 5.64
CA PHE A 146 5.48 -6.46 5.53
C PHE A 146 4.42 -5.36 5.71
N ALA A 147 3.14 -5.71 5.60
CA ALA A 147 2.03 -4.80 5.89
C ALA A 147 2.03 -4.41 7.37
N SER A 148 1.99 -3.09 7.62
CA SER A 148 1.77 -2.54 8.97
C SER A 148 0.33 -2.77 9.41
N GLU A 149 -0.60 -2.59 8.46
CA GLU A 149 -2.03 -2.81 8.61
C GLU A 149 -2.59 -3.45 7.36
N SER A 150 -3.60 -4.28 7.54
CA SER A 150 -4.36 -4.90 6.47
C SER A 150 -5.86 -4.78 6.73
N PHE A 151 -6.58 -4.32 5.73
CA PHE A 151 -8.03 -4.18 5.73
C PHE A 151 -8.65 -5.16 4.76
N VAL A 152 -9.77 -5.74 5.20
CA VAL A 152 -10.59 -6.65 4.40
C VAL A 152 -11.95 -6.03 4.20
N GLN A 153 -12.53 -6.24 3.03
CA GLN A 153 -13.82 -5.65 2.65
C GLN A 153 -15.03 -6.55 2.96
N TRP A 154 -14.81 -7.76 3.48
CA TRP A 154 -15.87 -8.69 3.88
C TRP A 154 -15.63 -9.29 5.27
N PRO A 155 -16.71 -9.50 6.07
CA PRO A 155 -16.59 -9.97 7.45
C PRO A 155 -16.09 -11.42 7.57
N GLY A 156 -16.21 -12.22 6.52
CA GLY A 156 -15.79 -13.64 6.49
C GLY A 156 -14.32 -13.88 6.16
N ALA A 157 -13.52 -12.84 5.91
CA ALA A 157 -12.14 -12.98 5.46
C ALA A 157 -11.22 -13.58 6.55
N ARG A 158 -10.85 -14.85 6.41
CA ARG A 158 -9.88 -15.51 7.30
C ARG A 158 -8.45 -15.28 6.82
N LEU A 159 -7.93 -14.08 7.02
CA LEU A 159 -6.54 -13.77 6.73
C LEU A 159 -5.70 -13.83 8.02
N ARG A 160 -4.45 -14.31 7.94
CA ARG A 160 -3.59 -14.54 9.12
C ARG A 160 -3.01 -13.22 9.63
N ARG A 161 -3.22 -12.92 10.93
CA ARG A 161 -2.73 -11.80 11.77
C ARG A 161 -3.11 -10.35 11.37
N ARG A 162 -3.63 -9.59 12.36
CA ARG A 162 -3.87 -8.12 12.39
C ARG A 162 -4.72 -7.52 11.25
N HIS A 163 -5.72 -8.26 10.77
CA HIS A 163 -6.73 -7.73 9.84
C HIS A 163 -7.80 -6.95 10.60
N ARG A 164 -8.17 -5.77 10.10
CA ARG A 164 -9.34 -5.03 10.59
C ARG A 164 -10.37 -4.96 9.47
N TYR A 165 -11.58 -5.42 9.75
CA TYR A 165 -12.73 -5.12 8.90
C TYR A 165 -13.15 -3.67 9.18
N ALA A 166 -13.27 -2.85 8.14
CA ALA A 166 -13.62 -1.44 8.27
C ALA A 166 -14.78 -1.03 7.33
N GLY A 167 -15.48 -1.99 6.72
CA GLY A 167 -16.53 -1.76 5.73
C GLY A 167 -16.17 -2.30 4.34
N SER A 168 -17.12 -2.19 3.40
CA SER A 168 -16.91 -2.49 1.98
C SER A 168 -16.72 -1.19 1.22
N VAL A 169 -15.83 -1.16 0.23
CA VAL A 169 -15.61 0.03 -0.61
C VAL A 169 -16.75 0.23 -1.62
N LEU A 170 -17.56 -0.81 -1.85
CA LEU A 170 -18.64 -0.82 -2.84
C LEU A 170 -20.07 -0.84 -2.23
N SER A 171 -20.21 -0.58 -0.93
CA SER A 171 -21.52 -0.57 -0.24
C SER A 171 -22.10 0.83 -0.11
#